data_AF-A0A6L2KH69-F1
#
_entry.id   AF-A0A6L2KH69-F1
#
_cell.length_a   1.000
_cell.length_b   1.000
_cell.length_c   1.000
_cell.angle_alpha   90.00
_cell.angle_beta   90.00
_cell.angle_gamma   90.00
#
_symmetry.space_group_name_H-M   'P 1'
#
loop_
_entity.id
_entity.type
_entity.pdbx_description
1 polymer ?
#
loop_
_entity_poly.entity_id
_entity_poly.type
_entity_poly.pdbx_seq_one_letter_code
_entity_poly.pdbx_strand_id
1 'polypeptide(L)'
;MVCSLPHTDSEVESLVQKLIDEDKGRQNAILDLVLQFKNSCTTKDDLRNAYEKCTDISQESRALIDTFLKEGSDKDYGLNLYMYGKAAKLEKQIDAKLAWLQEKYYCRSQTHIGDVYLNADELHQLHLDEEALRETLDEQAMDEKARKEKIRQKQADDDEFFLEFGVMRIDSDYESSN
;
A
#
# COMPACT_ATOMS: atom_id res chain seq x y z
N MET A 1 25.16 20.48 -31.65
CA MET A 1 23.81 20.21 -31.12
C MET A 1 23.95 20.24 -29.61
N VAL A 2 23.51 21.30 -28.95
CA VAL A 2 23.57 21.40 -27.50
C VAL A 2 22.33 20.69 -27.00
N CYS A 3 22.48 19.46 -26.51
CA CYS A 3 21.39 18.77 -25.82
C CYS A 3 21.11 19.58 -24.55
N SER A 4 20.05 20.38 -24.58
CA SER A 4 19.49 20.99 -23.38
C SER A 4 19.03 19.85 -22.47
N LEU A 5 19.73 19.65 -21.35
CA LEU A 5 19.23 18.84 -20.24
C LEU A 5 17.82 19.35 -19.88
N PRO A 6 16.78 18.51 -19.90
CA PRO A 6 15.40 18.97 -19.76
C PRO A 6 15.06 19.39 -18.32
N HIS A 7 15.88 19.06 -17.32
CA HIS A 7 15.65 19.36 -15.92
C HIS A 7 16.91 19.86 -15.21
N THR A 8 16.73 20.88 -14.39
CA THR A 8 17.76 21.33 -13.45
C THR A 8 17.88 20.33 -12.30
N ASP A 9 19.08 20.17 -11.77
CA ASP A 9 19.34 19.31 -10.61
C ASP A 9 18.40 19.56 -9.42
N SER A 10 18.00 20.81 -9.21
CA SER A 10 17.05 21.22 -8.17
C SER A 10 15.63 20.71 -8.42
N GLU A 11 15.20 20.61 -9.68
CA GLU A 11 13.89 20.06 -10.03
C GLU A 11 13.85 18.56 -9.75
N VAL A 12 14.92 17.83 -10.08
CA VAL A 12 15.04 16.39 -9.79
C VAL A 12 15.05 16.14 -8.28
N GLU A 13 15.82 16.91 -7.51
CA GLU A 13 15.83 16.83 -6.04
C GLU A 13 14.44 17.06 -5.44
N SER A 14 13.75 18.11 -5.90
CA SER A 14 12.39 18.41 -5.45
C SER A 14 11.41 17.28 -5.77
N LEU A 15 11.55 16.63 -6.93
CA LEU A 15 10.70 15.52 -7.33
C LEU A 15 10.95 14.29 -6.44
N VAL A 16 12.22 13.94 -6.20
CA VAL A 16 12.60 12.82 -5.33
C VAL A 16 12.10 13.05 -3.90
N GLN A 17 12.23 14.27 -3.37
CA GLN A 17 11.72 14.62 -2.05
C GLN A 17 10.21 14.45 -1.95
N LYS A 18 9.46 14.93 -2.96
CA LYS A 18 8.00 14.77 -3.02
C LYS A 18 7.61 13.29 -3.02
N LEU A 19 8.31 12.45 -3.80
CA LEU A 19 8.07 11.00 -3.84
C LEU A 19 8.34 10.33 -2.49
N ILE A 20 9.37 10.74 -1.76
CA ILE A 20 9.65 10.25 -0.40
C ILE A 20 8.48 10.57 0.53
N ASP A 21 7.94 11.78 0.47
CA ASP A 21 6.84 12.18 1.33
C ASP A 21 5.54 11.43 0.99
N GLU A 22 5.26 11.22 -0.30
CA GLU A 22 4.15 10.39 -0.77
C GLU A 22 4.31 8.93 -0.31
N ASP A 23 5.50 8.33 -0.42
CA ASP A 23 5.79 6.97 0.02
C ASP A 23 5.64 6.80 1.53
N LYS A 24 6.12 7.77 2.32
CA LYS A 24 5.91 7.81 3.77
C LYS A 24 4.42 7.89 4.12
N GLY A 25 3.67 8.72 3.40
CA GLY A 25 2.21 8.82 3.56
C GLY A 25 1.53 7.47 3.31
N ARG A 26 1.90 6.78 2.22
CA ARG A 26 1.38 5.44 1.90
C ARG A 26 1.76 4.39 2.93
N GLN A 27 3.02 4.39 3.38
CA GLN A 27 3.51 3.46 4.41
C GLN A 27 2.75 3.64 5.72
N ASN A 28 2.56 4.89 6.17
CA ASN A 28 1.80 5.21 7.38
C ASN A 28 0.35 4.75 7.28
N ALA A 29 -0.31 4.97 6.14
CA ALA A 29 -1.68 4.49 5.92
C ALA A 29 -1.79 2.96 6.01
N ILE A 30 -0.80 2.23 5.49
CA ILE A 30 -0.76 0.76 5.62
C ILE A 30 -0.57 0.35 7.08
N LEU A 31 0.33 1.00 7.81
CA LEU A 31 0.58 0.69 9.22
C LEU A 31 -0.64 0.98 10.10
N ASP A 32 -1.37 2.07 9.83
CA ASP A 32 -2.63 2.38 10.51
C ASP A 32 -3.69 1.30 10.24
N LEU A 33 -3.83 0.87 8.98
CA LEU A 33 -4.73 -0.22 8.62
C LEU A 33 -4.36 -1.53 9.33
N VAL A 34 -3.08 -1.85 9.42
CA VAL A 34 -2.58 -3.01 10.17
C VAL A 34 -2.94 -2.92 11.65
N LEU A 35 -2.84 -1.73 12.25
CA LEU A 35 -3.21 -1.51 13.65
C LEU A 35 -4.72 -1.72 13.87
N GLN A 36 -5.54 -1.12 13.01
CA GLN A 36 -7.00 -1.31 13.05
C GLN A 36 -7.37 -2.79 12.88
N PHE A 37 -6.72 -3.47 11.94
CA PHE A 37 -6.90 -4.89 11.70
C PHE A 37 -6.55 -5.73 12.92
N LYS A 38 -5.41 -5.45 13.57
CA LYS A 38 -4.99 -6.12 14.80
C LYS A 38 -6.01 -5.96 15.93
N ASN A 39 -6.57 -4.76 16.10
CA ASN A 39 -7.62 -4.51 17.10
C ASN A 39 -8.88 -5.34 16.79
N SER A 40 -9.28 -5.42 15.51
CA SER A 40 -10.40 -6.28 15.09
C SER A 40 -10.14 -7.76 15.39
N CYS A 41 -8.92 -8.26 15.13
CA CYS A 41 -8.54 -9.62 15.50
C CYS A 41 -8.67 -9.88 17.00
N THR A 42 -8.27 -8.94 17.87
CA THR A 42 -8.43 -9.11 19.32
C THR A 42 -9.89 -9.23 19.73
N THR A 43 -10.79 -8.44 19.14
CA THR A 43 -12.24 -8.57 19.39
C THR A 43 -12.79 -9.92 18.91
N LYS A 44 -12.29 -10.44 17.78
CA LYS A 44 -12.66 -11.78 17.30
C LYS A 44 -12.20 -12.88 18.25
N ASP A 45 -11.00 -12.75 18.82
CA ASP A 45 -10.48 -13.70 19.82
C ASP A 45 -11.32 -13.66 21.10
N ASP A 46 -11.73 -12.47 21.56
CA ASP A 46 -12.63 -12.32 22.71
C ASP A 46 -14.00 -12.99 22.45
N LEU A 47 -14.55 -12.84 21.25
CA LEU A 47 -15.78 -13.52 20.84
C LEU A 47 -15.60 -15.04 20.83
N ARG A 48 -14.47 -15.55 20.30
CA ARG A 48 -14.15 -16.99 20.33
C ARG A 48 -14.07 -17.49 21.78
N ASN A 49 -13.40 -16.77 22.67
CA ASN A 49 -13.28 -17.12 24.08
C ASN A 49 -14.64 -17.12 24.81
N ALA A 50 -15.54 -16.19 24.47
CA ALA A 50 -16.90 -16.17 25.01
C ALA A 50 -17.70 -17.38 24.51
N TYR A 51 -17.59 -17.68 23.22
CA TYR A 51 -18.24 -18.80 22.57
C TYR A 51 -17.80 -20.17 23.13
N GLU A 52 -16.50 -20.36 23.40
CA GLU A 52 -15.98 -21.59 24.01
C GLU A 52 -16.62 -21.91 25.37
N LYS A 53 -17.14 -20.89 26.07
CA LYS A 53 -17.81 -21.04 27.37
C LYS A 53 -19.29 -21.41 27.25
N CYS A 54 -19.89 -21.33 26.07
CA CYS A 54 -21.31 -21.64 25.84
C CYS A 54 -21.55 -23.15 25.78
N THR A 55 -22.13 -23.74 26.84
CA THR A 55 -22.37 -25.20 26.94
C THR A 55 -23.66 -25.68 26.29
N ASP A 56 -24.53 -24.76 25.87
CA ASP A 56 -25.87 -24.97 25.31
C ASP A 56 -25.88 -25.22 23.79
N ILE A 57 -24.73 -25.08 23.14
CA ILE A 57 -24.59 -25.23 21.68
C ILE A 57 -24.36 -26.70 21.32
N SER A 58 -25.12 -27.19 20.33
CA SER A 58 -24.95 -28.56 19.83
C SER A 58 -23.53 -28.79 19.26
N GLN A 59 -23.04 -30.03 19.33
CA GLN A 59 -21.72 -30.37 18.81
C GLN A 59 -21.58 -30.14 17.29
N GLU A 60 -22.65 -30.32 16.53
CA GLU A 60 -22.67 -30.07 15.08
C GLU A 60 -22.54 -28.58 14.77
N SER A 61 -23.33 -27.74 15.45
CA SER A 61 -23.19 -26.28 15.37
C SER A 61 -21.80 -25.85 15.80
N ARG A 62 -21.19 -26.52 16.78
CA ARG A 62 -19.84 -26.21 17.21
C ARG A 62 -18.79 -26.44 16.13
N ALA A 63 -18.82 -27.59 15.48
CA ALA A 63 -17.90 -27.92 14.41
C ALA A 63 -18.00 -26.93 13.22
N LEU A 64 -19.21 -26.49 12.88
CA LEU A 64 -19.44 -25.50 11.82
C LEU A 64 -18.82 -24.14 12.17
N ILE A 65 -19.04 -23.67 13.40
CA ILE A 65 -18.51 -22.39 13.88
C ILE A 65 -16.97 -22.44 13.94
N ASP A 66 -16.39 -23.51 14.48
CA ASP A 66 -14.94 -23.67 14.54
C ASP A 66 -14.30 -23.66 13.15
N THR A 67 -14.94 -24.32 12.18
CA THR A 67 -14.49 -24.32 10.77
C THR A 67 -14.52 -22.91 10.19
N PHE A 68 -15.62 -22.18 10.37
CA PHE A 68 -15.75 -20.79 9.91
C PHE A 68 -14.71 -19.87 10.56
N LEU A 69 -14.53 -19.98 11.88
CA LEU A 69 -13.55 -19.18 12.64
C LEU A 69 -12.12 -19.48 12.21
N LYS A 70 -11.80 -20.74 11.91
CA LYS A 70 -10.48 -21.14 11.40
C LYS A 70 -10.22 -20.56 10.02
N GLU A 71 -11.17 -20.71 9.09
CA GLU A 71 -11.04 -20.14 7.75
C GLU A 71 -10.87 -18.61 7.79
N GLY A 72 -11.63 -17.94 8.66
CA GLY A 72 -11.45 -16.51 8.92
C GLY A 72 -10.05 -16.18 9.42
N SER A 73 -9.52 -16.94 10.39
CA SER A 73 -8.18 -16.75 10.93
C SER A 73 -7.06 -16.93 9.89
N ASP A 74 -7.20 -17.91 9.01
CA ASP A 74 -6.21 -18.16 7.95
C ASP A 74 -6.17 -17.01 6.93
N LYS A 75 -7.36 -16.49 6.56
CA LYS A 75 -7.48 -15.29 5.71
C LYS A 75 -6.88 -14.06 6.40
N ASP A 76 -7.16 -13.90 7.68
CA ASP A 76 -6.66 -12.77 8.47
C ASP A 76 -5.13 -12.77 8.54
N TYR A 77 -4.54 -13.94 8.78
CA TYR A 77 -3.08 -14.11 8.78
C TYR A 77 -2.46 -13.75 7.41
N GLY A 78 -3.06 -14.23 6.33
CA GLY A 78 -2.61 -13.94 4.96
C GLY A 78 -2.67 -12.44 4.63
N LEU A 79 -3.76 -11.77 5.01
CA LEU A 79 -3.93 -10.33 4.81
C LEU A 79 -2.91 -9.53 5.62
N ASN A 80 -2.70 -9.88 6.88
CA ASN A 80 -1.73 -9.23 7.75
C ASN A 80 -0.30 -9.32 7.16
N LEU A 81 0.10 -10.52 6.73
CA LEU A 81 1.40 -10.72 6.10
C LEU A 81 1.57 -9.91 4.81
N TYR A 82 0.52 -9.84 4.00
CA TYR A 82 0.50 -9.04 2.78
C TYR A 82 0.71 -7.54 3.06
N MET A 83 0.02 -6.99 4.05
CA MET A 83 0.13 -5.58 4.43
C MET A 83 1.54 -5.24 4.92
N TYR A 84 2.12 -6.03 5.83
CA TYR A 84 3.51 -5.83 6.26
C TYR A 84 4.51 -5.96 5.11
N GLY A 85 4.31 -6.92 4.20
CA GLY A 85 5.13 -7.06 3.01
C GLY A 85 5.09 -5.83 2.10
N LYS A 86 3.93 -5.16 1.99
CA LYS A 86 3.80 -3.90 1.24
C LYS A 86 4.47 -2.74 1.97
N ALA A 87 4.30 -2.61 3.28
CA ALA A 87 4.94 -1.56 4.07
C ALA A 87 6.48 -1.64 3.99
N ALA A 88 7.05 -2.85 4.09
CA ALA A 88 8.48 -3.08 3.98
C ALA A 88 9.04 -2.80 2.57
N LYS A 89 8.24 -3.00 1.52
CA LYS A 89 8.63 -2.62 0.15
C LYS A 89 8.72 -1.10 0.00
N LEU A 90 7.75 -0.36 0.55
CA LEU A 90 7.79 1.10 0.56
C LEU A 90 8.98 1.62 1.38
N GLU A 91 9.26 1.01 2.53
CA GLU A 91 10.43 1.34 3.35
C GLU A 91 11.74 1.27 2.54
N LYS A 92 11.97 0.16 1.85
CA LYS A 92 13.14 0.00 0.98
C LYS A 92 13.20 1.03 -0.15
N GLN A 93 12.05 1.39 -0.71
CA GLN A 93 11.97 2.42 -1.75
C GLN A 93 12.27 3.83 -1.20
N ILE A 94 11.88 4.11 0.04
CA ILE A 94 12.20 5.35 0.74
C ILE A 94 13.71 5.40 1.03
N ASP A 95 14.27 4.31 1.56
CA ASP A 95 15.69 4.21 1.89
C ASP A 95 16.58 4.38 0.66
N ALA A 96 16.22 3.76 -0.46
CA ALA A 96 16.95 3.91 -1.72
C ALA A 96 16.94 5.36 -2.22
N LYS A 97 15.79 6.06 -2.14
CA LYS A 97 15.69 7.48 -2.52
C LYS A 97 16.49 8.38 -1.58
N LEU A 98 16.49 8.09 -0.28
CA LEU A 98 17.29 8.80 0.71
C LEU A 98 18.79 8.60 0.49
N ALA A 99 19.22 7.37 0.20
CA ALA A 99 20.61 7.06 -0.13
C ALA A 99 21.06 7.81 -1.40
N TRP A 100 20.23 7.82 -2.45
CA TRP A 100 20.50 8.58 -3.67
C TRP A 100 20.67 10.09 -3.40
N LEU A 101 19.78 10.69 -2.60
CA LEU A 101 19.93 12.10 -2.21
C LEU A 101 21.26 12.32 -1.46
N GLN A 102 21.60 11.46 -0.51
CA GLN A 102 22.85 11.57 0.26
C GLN A 102 24.09 11.47 -0.64
N GLU A 103 24.13 10.51 -1.56
CA GLU A 103 25.23 10.35 -2.51
C GLU A 103 25.39 11.59 -3.38
N LYS A 104 24.28 12.16 -3.89
CA LYS A 104 24.32 13.39 -4.68
C LYS A 104 24.92 14.56 -3.88
N TYR A 105 24.46 14.75 -2.64
CA TYR A 105 24.98 15.79 -1.76
C TYR A 105 26.46 15.58 -1.44
N TYR A 106 26.88 14.34 -1.20
CA TYR A 106 28.28 13.98 -0.93
C TYR A 106 29.18 14.24 -2.15
N CYS A 107 28.78 13.85 -3.36
CA CYS A 107 29.50 14.12 -4.60
C CYS A 107 29.63 15.63 -4.88
N ARG A 108 28.57 16.43 -4.67
CA ARG A 108 28.62 17.90 -4.78
C ARG A 108 29.57 18.54 -3.78
N SER A 109 29.67 17.99 -2.56
CA SER A 109 30.59 18.50 -1.55
C SER A 109 32.06 18.21 -1.87
N GLN A 110 32.35 17.19 -2.69
CA GLN A 110 33.70 16.89 -3.18
C GLN A 110 34.10 17.72 -4.41
N THR A 111 33.15 18.08 -5.29
CA THR A 111 33.45 18.88 -6.50
C THR A 111 33.59 20.37 -6.25
N HIS A 112 33.37 20.86 -5.03
CA HIS A 112 33.71 22.26 -4.70
C HIS A 112 35.23 22.53 -4.54
N ILE A 113 36.08 21.52 -4.76
CA ILE A 113 37.53 21.67 -4.97
C ILE A 113 37.91 21.68 -6.47
N GLY A 114 36.97 21.47 -7.40
CA GLY A 114 37.20 21.70 -8.83
C GLY A 114 35.99 21.33 -9.68
N ASP A 115 35.56 22.26 -10.52
CA ASP A 115 34.52 22.06 -11.55
C ASP A 115 34.81 20.79 -12.38
N VAL A 116 34.11 19.70 -12.08
CA VAL A 116 34.10 18.48 -12.90
C VAL A 116 32.70 18.34 -13.48
N TYR A 117 32.58 18.60 -14.78
CA TYR A 117 31.42 18.20 -15.57
C TYR A 117 31.26 16.68 -15.48
N LEU A 118 30.04 16.19 -15.24
CA LEU A 118 29.71 14.77 -15.39
C LEU A 118 30.17 14.30 -16.77
N ASN A 119 30.86 13.16 -16.83
CA ASN A 119 31.28 12.60 -18.11
C ASN A 119 30.06 12.03 -18.87
N ALA A 120 30.23 11.78 -20.17
CA ALA A 120 29.13 11.33 -21.03
C ALA A 120 28.50 9.99 -20.56
N ASP A 121 29.27 9.15 -19.89
CA ASP A 121 28.85 7.83 -19.42
C ASP A 121 27.95 7.93 -18.18
N GLU A 122 28.29 8.84 -17.25
CA GLU A 122 27.45 9.15 -16.08
C GLU A 122 26.11 9.75 -16.48
N LEU A 123 26.11 10.62 -17.50
CA LEU A 123 24.88 11.20 -18.06
C LEU A 123 24.00 10.12 -18.71
N HIS A 124 24.62 9.15 -19.40
CA HIS A 124 23.90 8.06 -20.04
C HIS A 124 23.25 7.13 -19.02
N GLN A 125 23.97 6.80 -17.93
CA GLN A 125 23.44 5.97 -16.85
C GLN A 125 22.25 6.62 -16.15
N LEU A 126 22.31 7.93 -15.92
CA LEU A 126 21.21 8.68 -15.33
C LEU A 126 19.94 8.65 -16.19
N HIS A 127 20.10 8.71 -17.51
CA HIS A 127 18.98 8.64 -18.45
C HIS A 127 18.34 7.24 -18.47
N LEU A 128 19.16 6.18 -18.37
CA LEU A 128 18.69 4.81 -18.26
C LEU A 128 17.93 4.56 -16.95
N ASP A 129 18.43 5.11 -15.84
CA ASP A 129 17.77 5.00 -14.53
C ASP A 129 16.44 5.79 -14.50
N GLU A 130 16.38 6.96 -15.15
CA GLU A 130 15.15 7.74 -15.30
C GLU A 130 14.10 7.00 -16.15
N GLU A 131 14.53 6.40 -17.27
CA GLU A 131 13.66 5.62 -18.15
C GLU A 131 13.09 4.39 -17.43
N ALA A 132 13.93 3.67 -16.68
CA ALA A 132 13.50 2.54 -15.86
C ALA A 132 12.51 2.96 -14.75
N LEU A 133 12.72 4.13 -14.13
CA LEU A 133 11.81 4.68 -13.13
C LEU A 133 10.44 5.02 -13.75
N ARG A 134 10.44 5.60 -14.96
CA ARG A 134 9.24 5.98 -15.68
C ARG A 134 8.41 4.77 -16.11
N GLU A 135 9.07 3.74 -16.64
CA GLU A 135 8.42 2.48 -17.02
C GLU A 135 7.74 1.83 -15.80
N THR A 136 8.44 1.81 -14.65
CA THR A 136 7.88 1.28 -13.40
C THR A 136 6.65 2.06 -12.93
N LEU A 137 6.64 3.39 -13.09
CA LEU A 137 5.51 4.25 -12.72
C LEU A 137 4.31 4.04 -13.64
N ASP A 138 4.53 3.89 -14.95
CA ASP A 138 3.48 3.62 -15.93
C ASP A 138 2.84 2.24 -15.69
N GLU A 139 3.65 1.22 -15.38
CA GLU A 139 3.16 -0.12 -15.00
C GLU A 139 2.30 -0.06 -13.73
N GLN A 140 2.76 0.64 -12.68
CA GLN A 140 1.97 0.83 -11.46
C GLN A 140 0.66 1.58 -11.72
N ALA A 141 0.66 2.59 -12.59
CA ALA A 141 -0.54 3.34 -12.94
C ALA A 141 -1.58 2.47 -13.66
N MET A 142 -1.12 1.58 -14.56
CA MET A 142 -1.97 0.62 -15.26
C MET A 142 -2.58 -0.40 -14.29
N ASP A 143 -1.78 -0.95 -13.37
CA ASP A 143 -2.23 -1.89 -12.34
C ASP A 143 -3.24 -1.27 -11.36
N GLU A 144 -2.98 -0.04 -10.91
CA GLU A 144 -3.89 0.72 -10.05
C GLU A 144 -5.23 0.97 -10.75
N LYS A 145 -5.18 1.34 -12.05
CA LYS A 145 -6.37 1.56 -12.87
C LYS A 145 -7.18 0.28 -13.06
N ALA A 146 -6.52 -0.84 -13.37
CA ALA A 146 -7.15 -2.15 -13.49
C ALA A 146 -7.80 -2.60 -12.17
N ARG A 147 -7.12 -2.38 -11.04
CA ARG A 147 -7.67 -2.69 -9.71
C ARG A 147 -8.90 -1.85 -9.38
N LYS A 148 -8.87 -0.54 -9.67
CA LYS A 148 -10.02 0.36 -9.47
C LYS A 148 -11.22 -0.03 -10.32
N GLU A 149 -10.99 -0.39 -11.58
CA GLU A 149 -12.06 -0.85 -12.47
C GLU A 149 -12.71 -2.15 -11.96
N LYS A 150 -11.91 -3.09 -11.45
CA LYS A 150 -12.41 -4.35 -10.87
C LYS A 150 -13.25 -4.13 -9.61
N ILE A 151 -12.94 -3.09 -8.81
CA ILE A 151 -13.76 -2.69 -7.66
C ILE A 151 -15.08 -2.09 -8.14
N ARG A 152 -15.04 -1.22 -9.15
CA ARG A 152 -16.24 -0.59 -9.74
C ARG A 152 -17.19 -1.62 -10.33
N GLN A 153 -16.68 -2.63 -11.04
CA GLN A 153 -17.48 -3.72 -11.57
C GLN A 153 -18.19 -4.50 -10.47
N LYS A 154 -17.46 -4.89 -9.41
CA LYS A 154 -18.06 -5.57 -8.25
C LYS A 154 -19.16 -4.75 -7.59
N GLN A 155 -18.95 -3.45 -7.42
CA GLN A 155 -19.98 -2.56 -6.86
C GLN A 155 -21.23 -2.50 -7.75
N ALA A 156 -21.06 -2.47 -9.07
CA ALA A 156 -22.18 -2.48 -10.02
C ALA A 156 -22.92 -3.83 -10.02
N ASP A 157 -22.20 -4.94 -9.97
CA ASP A 157 -22.79 -6.29 -9.87
C ASP A 157 -23.57 -6.46 -8.56
N ASP A 158 -23.01 -5.97 -7.45
CA ASP A 158 -23.69 -5.96 -6.16
C ASP A 158 -24.96 -5.08 -6.24
N ASP A 159 -24.88 -3.84 -6.74
CA ASP A 159 -26.01 -2.93 -6.94
C ASP A 159 -27.14 -3.59 -7.79
N GLU A 160 -26.79 -4.27 -8.88
CA GLU A 160 -27.73 -5.00 -9.75
C GLU A 160 -28.41 -6.16 -9.01
N PHE A 161 -27.63 -6.95 -8.25
CA PHE A 161 -28.15 -8.03 -7.41
C PHE A 161 -29.16 -7.53 -6.37
N PHE A 162 -28.89 -6.39 -5.72
CA PHE A 162 -29.83 -5.80 -4.75
C PHE A 162 -31.12 -5.31 -5.40
N LEU A 163 -31.05 -4.76 -6.62
CA LEU A 163 -32.23 -4.32 -7.40
C LEU A 163 -33.08 -5.50 -7.89
N GLU A 164 -32.47 -6.58 -8.36
CA GLU A 164 -33.16 -7.76 -8.89
C GLU A 164 -33.87 -8.55 -7.79
N PHE A 165 -33.24 -8.71 -6.63
CA PHE A 165 -33.79 -9.51 -5.52
C PHE A 165 -34.56 -8.71 -4.48
N GLY A 166 -34.70 -7.39 -4.64
CA GLY A 166 -35.49 -6.53 -3.74
C GLY A 166 -34.97 -6.51 -2.30
N VAL A 167 -33.69 -6.81 -2.09
CA VAL A 167 -33.06 -6.77 -0.76
C VAL A 167 -32.71 -5.31 -0.46
N MET A 168 -33.54 -4.66 0.35
CA MET A 168 -33.33 -3.28 0.79
C MET A 168 -32.02 -3.20 1.57
N ARG A 169 -31.10 -2.32 1.13
CA ARG A 169 -29.89 -2.00 1.90
C ARG A 169 -30.33 -1.48 3.26
N ILE A 170 -29.93 -2.18 4.32
CA ILE A 170 -30.08 -1.66 5.67
C ILE A 170 -29.00 -0.59 5.80
N ASP A 171 -29.36 0.66 5.53
CA ASP A 171 -28.55 1.80 5.93
C ASP A 171 -28.45 1.73 7.45
N SER A 172 -27.24 1.43 7.93
CA SER A 172 -26.90 1.27 9.34
C SER A 172 -26.87 2.64 10.03
N ASP A 173 -28.02 3.31 10.09
CA ASP A 173 -28.30 4.38 11.04
C ASP A 173 -28.82 3.74 12.33
N TYR A 174 -27.95 2.98 13.01
CA TYR A 174 -28.24 2.59 14.39
C TYR A 174 -27.93 3.80 15.28
N GLU A 175 -28.92 4.67 15.42
CA GLU A 175 -28.90 5.77 16.40
C GLU A 175 -28.49 5.20 17.76
N SER A 176 -27.33 5.64 18.26
CA SER A 176 -26.94 5.46 19.66
C SER A 176 -27.93 6.21 20.54
N SER A 177 -28.96 5.49 21.00
CA SER A 177 -29.69 5.82 22.21
C SER A 177 -29.20 4.91 23.33
N ASN A 178 -28.27 5.42 24.13
CA ASN A 178 -28.22 5.26 25.59
C ASN A 178 -27.27 6.28 26.21
#